data_AF-A0A5K0ZI42-F1
#
_entry.id   AF-A0A5K0ZI42-F1
#
_cell.length_a   1.000
_cell.length_b   1.000
_cell.length_c   1.000
_cell.angle_alpha   90.00
_cell.angle_beta   90.00
_cell.angle_gamma   90.00
#
_symmetry.space_group_name_H-M   'P 1'
#
loop_
_entity.id
_entity.type
_entity.pdbx_description
1 polymer ?
#
loop_
_entity_poly.entity_id
_entity_poly.type
_entity_poly.pdbx_seq_one_letter_code
_entity_poly.pdbx_strand_id
1 'polypeptide(L)' 'PFTALPVVSDVHVKEVSTGVYLGCGKYYGGFEGPSLFSWYKETTEGTMFLITDANSMTYEATDADYNCRLLFG' A
#
# COMPACT_ATOMS: atom_id res chain seq x y z
N PRO A 1 10.67 -5.64 30.28
CA PRO A 1 10.00 -6.06 29.03
C PRO A 1 10.67 -5.43 27.82
N PHE A 2 11.33 -6.21 26.98
CA PHE A 2 11.87 -5.73 25.70
C PHE A 2 10.69 -5.55 24.74
N THR A 3 10.26 -4.30 24.54
CA THR A 3 9.36 -3.98 23.43
C THR A 3 10.07 -4.32 22.13
N ALA A 4 9.46 -5.19 21.31
CA ALA A 4 10.00 -5.52 19.99
C ALA A 4 10.12 -4.27 19.11
N LEU A 5 11.09 -4.26 18.18
CA LEU A 5 11.25 -3.19 17.20
C LEU A 5 9.99 -3.07 16.33
N PRO A 6 9.57 -1.85 15.95
CA PRO A 6 8.43 -1.65 15.08
C PRO A 6 8.72 -2.27 13.70
N VAL A 7 7.87 -3.21 13.29
CA VAL A 7 7.99 -3.89 12.00
C VAL A 7 6.61 -4.08 11.39
N VAL A 8 6.51 -3.85 10.09
CA VAL A 8 5.32 -4.19 9.30
C VAL A 8 5.66 -5.44 8.49
N SER A 9 4.76 -6.43 8.52
CA SER A 9 4.88 -7.67 7.76
C SER A 9 3.57 -7.98 7.04
N ASP A 10 3.56 -9.01 6.19
CA ASP A 10 2.36 -9.44 5.46
C ASP A 10 1.77 -8.33 4.57
N VAL A 11 2.65 -7.50 3.98
CA VAL A 11 2.25 -6.40 3.11
C VAL A 11 1.77 -6.95 1.78
N HIS A 12 0.49 -6.74 1.46
CA HIS A 12 -0.12 -7.19 0.22
C HIS A 12 -1.28 -6.31 -0.19
N VAL A 13 -1.56 -6.30 -1.51
CA VAL A 13 -2.72 -5.60 -2.07
C VAL A 13 -3.85 -6.60 -2.29
N LYS A 14 -5.07 -6.25 -1.91
CA LYS A 14 -6.27 -7.06 -2.10
C LYS A 14 -7.36 -6.23 -2.79
N GLU A 15 -7.93 -6.74 -3.87
CA GLU A 15 -9.13 -6.13 -4.46
C GLU A 15 -10.35 -6.42 -3.56
N VAL A 16 -11.06 -5.37 -3.15
CA VAL A 16 -12.24 -5.46 -2.25
C VAL A 16 -13.55 -5.19 -2.99
N SER A 17 -13.50 -4.39 -4.05
CA SER A 17 -14.57 -4.20 -5.03
C SER A 17 -13.94 -3.85 -6.37
N THR A 18 -14.73 -3.88 -7.45
CA THR A 18 -14.25 -3.53 -8.80
C THR A 18 -13.53 -2.17 -8.79
N GLY A 19 -12.23 -2.19 -9.07
CA GLY A 19 -11.39 -0.98 -9.11
C GLY A 19 -11.02 -0.40 -7.74
N VAL A 20 -11.36 -1.05 -6.62
CA VAL A 20 -10.97 -0.61 -5.27
C VAL A 20 -10.09 -1.66 -4.61
N TYR A 21 -8.91 -1.21 -4.21
CA TYR A 21 -7.86 -2.02 -3.64
C TYR A 21 -7.61 -1.62 -2.19
N LEU A 22 -7.37 -2.61 -1.33
CA LEU A 22 -6.98 -2.45 0.06
C LEU A 22 -5.52 -2.86 0.21
N GLY A 23 -4.73 -1.96 0.78
CA GLY A 23 -3.36 -2.21 1.22
C GLY A 23 -3.38 -2.82 2.61
N CYS A 24 -3.08 -4.11 2.71
CA CYS A 24 -2.99 -4.83 3.96
C CYS A 24 -1.55 -4.80 4.48
N GLY A 25 -1.39 -4.70 5.79
CA GLY A 25 -0.13 -4.87 6.49
C GLY A 25 -0.39 -5.18 7.96
N LYS A 26 0.51 -5.93 8.59
CA LYS A 26 0.43 -6.29 10.01
C LYS A 26 1.59 -5.65 10.74
N TYR A 27 1.28 -4.73 11.64
CA TYR A 27 2.24 -4.05 12.50
C TYR A 27 2.54 -4.88 13.76
N TYR A 28 3.82 -4.96 14.13
CA TYR A 28 4.31 -5.65 15.31
C TYR A 28 5.37 -4.81 16.03
N GLY A 29 5.33 -4.83 17.37
CA GLY A 29 6.34 -4.18 18.23
C GLY A 29 6.09 -2.69 18.46
N GLY A 30 6.63 -2.13 19.54
CA GLY A 30 6.39 -0.73 19.91
C GLY A 30 4.90 -0.36 20.08
N PHE A 31 4.62 0.95 20.00
CA PHE A 31 3.27 1.50 19.96
C PHE A 31 2.98 1.94 18.53
N GLU A 32 1.91 1.38 17.92
CA GLU A 32 1.47 1.78 16.58
C GLU A 32 0.90 3.21 16.68
N GLY A 33 1.72 4.18 16.28
CA GLY A 33 1.25 5.54 16.04
C GLY A 33 0.40 5.63 14.76
N PRO A 34 0.15 6.83 14.23
CA PRO A 34 -0.49 6.96 12.93
C PRO A 34 0.39 6.34 11.84
N SER A 35 -0.09 5.26 11.22
CA SER A 35 0.57 4.60 10.09
C SER A 35 0.51 5.49 8.85
N LEU A 36 1.62 5.51 8.10
CA LEU A 36 1.71 6.19 6.81
C LEU A 36 1.48 5.15 5.72
N PHE A 37 0.75 5.55 4.69
CA PHE A 37 0.46 4.71 3.54
C PHE A 37 0.91 5.42 2.27
N SER A 38 1.48 4.67 1.34
CA SER A 38 1.90 5.15 0.03
C SER A 38 1.54 4.12 -1.03
N TRP A 39 0.94 4.60 -2.11
CA TRP A 39 0.66 3.80 -3.28
C TRP A 39 1.59 4.14 -4.42
N TYR A 40 1.97 3.12 -5.17
CA TYR A 40 2.80 3.24 -6.35
C TYR A 40 2.16 2.47 -7.50
N LYS A 41 2.46 2.92 -8.71
CA LYS A 41 2.16 2.20 -9.93
C LYS A 41 3.44 1.85 -10.66
N GLU A 42 3.55 0.61 -11.06
CA GLU A 42 4.62 0.10 -11.91
C GLU A 42 4.07 -0.04 -13.33
N THR A 43 4.68 0.65 -14.29
CA THR A 43 4.30 0.53 -15.71
C THR A 43 4.78 -0.80 -16.27
N THR A 44 4.29 -1.17 -17.45
CA THR A 44 4.74 -2.37 -18.19
C THR A 44 6.24 -2.37 -18.49
N GLU A 45 6.88 -1.21 -18.47
CA GLU A 45 8.32 -1.02 -18.65
C GLU A 45 9.12 -1.24 -17.33
N GLY A 46 8.44 -1.50 -16.22
CA GLY A 46 9.04 -1.68 -14.89
C GLY A 46 9.39 -0.38 -14.18
N THR A 47 8.90 0.77 -14.68
CA THR A 47 9.15 2.06 -14.00
C THR A 47 8.11 2.28 -12.92
N MET A 48 8.57 2.51 -11.69
CA MET A 48 7.71 2.78 -10.54
C MET A 48 7.47 4.29 -10.36
N PHE A 49 6.21 4.66 -10.17
CA PHE A 49 5.77 6.02 -9.92
C PHE A 49 4.98 6.08 -8.63
N LEU A 50 5.28 7.05 -7.76
CA LEU A 50 4.44 7.36 -6.61
C LEU A 50 3.12 7.94 -7.12
N ILE A 51 2.01 7.45 -6.57
CA ILE A 51 0.69 8.03 -6.82
C ILE A 51 0.48 9.15 -5.80
N THR A 52 0.55 10.39 -6.28
CA THR A 52 0.36 11.58 -5.43
C THR A 52 -1.01 11.52 -4.76
N ASP A 53 -1.06 11.95 -3.48
CA ASP A 53 -2.28 12.02 -2.65
C ASP A 53 -2.94 10.68 -2.28
N ALA A 54 -2.38 9.54 -2.71
CA ALA A 54 -2.81 8.22 -2.27
C ALA A 54 -2.17 7.84 -0.93
N ASN A 55 -2.66 8.45 0.15
CA ASN A 55 -2.19 8.25 1.53
C ASN A 55 -3.20 7.49 2.41
N SER A 56 -4.19 6.86 1.80
CA SER A 56 -5.18 6.01 2.48
C SER A 56 -4.82 4.52 2.36
N MET A 57 -5.34 3.72 3.29
CA MET A 57 -5.23 2.26 3.25
C MET A 57 -5.97 1.66 2.03
N THR A 58 -6.94 2.39 1.48
CA THR A 58 -7.66 2.01 0.26
C THR A 58 -7.27 2.89 -0.90
N TYR A 59 -7.23 2.31 -2.10
CA TYR A 59 -6.98 3.01 -3.35
C TYR A 59 -8.04 2.67 -4.38
N GLU A 60 -8.59 3.71 -5.00
CA GLU A 60 -9.51 3.59 -6.14
C GLU A 60 -8.71 3.78 -7.42
N ALA A 61 -8.63 2.72 -8.23
CA ALA A 61 -7.91 2.73 -9.49
C ALA A 61 -8.66 3.56 -10.53
N THR A 62 -7.88 4.33 -11.28
CA THR A 62 -8.39 5.13 -12.39
C THR A 62 -8.16 4.42 -13.72
N ASP A 63 -8.75 4.94 -14.80
CA ASP A 63 -8.54 4.40 -16.15
C ASP A 63 -7.05 4.32 -16.55
N ALA A 64 -6.21 5.20 -15.98
CA ALA A 64 -4.77 5.22 -16.23
C ALA A 64 -4.01 4.05 -15.58
N ASP A 65 -4.61 3.39 -14.58
CA ASP A 65 -3.94 2.38 -13.75
C ASP A 65 -4.23 0.95 -14.22
N TYR A 66 -5.21 0.71 -15.10
CA TYR A 66 -5.56 -0.64 -15.58
C TYR A 66 -4.43 -1.38 -16.30
N ASN A 67 -3.43 -0.65 -16.83
CA ASN A 67 -2.23 -1.24 -17.45
C ASN A 67 -1.00 -1.22 -16.54
N CYS A 68 -1.16 -0.82 -15.29
CA CYS A 68 -0.08 -0.73 -14.31
C CYS A 68 -0.28 -1.76 -13.20
N ARG A 69 0.82 -2.20 -12.59
CA ARG A 69 0.78 -2.97 -11.36
C ARG A 69 0.74 -2.03 -10.17
N LEU A 70 -0.27 -2.16 -9.32
CA LEU A 70 -0.36 -1.39 -8.08
C LEU A 70 0.51 -2.01 -6.98
N LEU A 71 1.21 -1.15 -6.26
CA LEU A 71 2.07 -1.49 -5.13
C LEU A 71 1.67 -0.62 -3.93
N PHE A 72 1.84 -1.16 -2.73
CA PHE A 72 1.47 -0.52 -1.47
C PHE A 72 2.62 -0.65 -0.46
N GLY A 73 2.88 0.41 0.30
CA GLY A 73 3.93 0.46 1.31
C GLY A 73 3.79 1.60 2.31
#